data_AF-A0A1E5W579-F1
#
_entry.id   AF-A0A1E5W579-F1
#
_cell.length_a   1.000
_cell.length_b   1.000
_cell.length_c   1.000
_cell.angle_alpha   90.00
_cell.angle_beta   90.00
_cell.angle_gamma   90.00
#
_symmetry.space_group_name_H-M   'P 1'
#
loop_
_entity.id
_entity.type
_entity.pdbx_description
1 polymer ?
#
loop_
_entity_poly.entity_id
_entity_poly.type
_entity_poly.pdbx_seq_one_letter_code
_entity_poly.pdbx_strand_id
1 'polypeptide(L)'
;MPVASQSLSTATPTPPLRQQMMARLEHGSLQVGGRELLAHAPPNVTLRPADAEAAPGAAFLGARTAAPSSRHVFSVGTLASGWRWLALFRFKIWWMVPATGAAAAAVPAETQMLLLESREEAGSSAAAEGSAVYALMLPVLDGDFRASLQGSPENELQFCFESGDPEVQTMEAVDAVLINSGDDPFKLMKESIKLLSKIKGTFRHIEDKEIPANLDWFGWCTWDAFYKAVNPTGIEEGLQSLCEGGAPPRFLIIDDGWQETVDEFKEVDETLRDQTVFAQRLSDLKENHKFRGETCKDLGDLIKKIKEKHGVIYVYMWHAVHGYWGGVQATSDAMKKYNPKLVYPVQSPGSVANLRDIAMDSLEKFGVGIIDPNKIYEFYNDQHSYLSSVGVDGVKVDVQNVLETLGHGFGGRVAVTRKYQHALEESIAQNFKRNNLICCMCHNSDSIFR
;
A
#
# COMPACT_ATOMS: atom_id res chain seq x y z
N MET A 1 9.01 77.36 18.89
CA MET A 1 8.16 76.30 18.31
C MET A 1 9.06 75.32 17.59
N PRO A 2 9.16 74.04 18.00
CA PRO A 2 9.75 73.01 17.18
C PRO A 2 8.66 72.18 16.48
N VAL A 3 8.93 71.87 15.22
CA VAL A 3 8.11 71.05 14.32
C VAL A 3 8.33 69.58 14.68
N ALA A 4 7.24 68.84 14.95
CA ALA A 4 7.27 67.39 15.11
C ALA A 4 6.87 66.73 13.78
N SER A 5 7.79 65.97 13.19
CA SER A 5 7.51 65.05 12.09
C SER A 5 7.05 63.71 12.65
N GLN A 6 5.78 63.34 12.45
CA GLN A 6 5.28 61.99 12.68
C GLN A 6 5.44 61.18 11.39
N SER A 7 6.24 60.11 11.45
CA SER A 7 6.25 59.05 10.44
C SER A 7 5.12 58.07 10.75
N LEU A 8 4.14 58.00 9.85
CA LEU A 8 3.09 56.97 9.88
C LEU A 8 3.69 55.66 9.37
N SER A 9 3.95 54.73 10.30
CA SER A 9 4.17 53.32 10.00
C SER A 9 2.84 52.72 9.55
N THR A 10 2.71 52.42 8.25
CA THR A 10 1.63 51.59 7.73
C THR A 10 1.95 50.14 8.03
N ALA A 11 1.52 49.64 9.19
CA ALA A 11 1.49 48.21 9.46
C ALA A 11 0.46 47.56 8.53
N THR A 12 0.92 46.62 7.70
CA THR A 12 0.04 45.74 6.93
C THR A 12 -0.83 44.93 7.90
N PRO A 13 -2.16 44.86 7.70
CA PRO A 13 -3.03 44.15 8.63
C PRO A 13 -2.71 42.66 8.63
N THR A 14 -2.50 42.11 9.82
CA THR A 14 -2.34 40.68 10.05
C THR A 14 -3.61 39.95 9.60
N PRO A 15 -3.54 38.99 8.67
CA PRO A 15 -4.73 38.28 8.21
C PRO A 15 -5.34 37.45 9.36
N PRO A 16 -6.66 37.24 9.37
CA PRO A 16 -7.33 36.45 10.41
C PRO A 16 -6.71 35.05 10.53
N LEU A 17 -6.68 34.48 11.75
CA LEU A 17 -6.06 33.18 12.08
C LEU A 17 -6.41 32.05 11.09
N ARG A 18 -7.66 32.03 10.59
CA ARG A 18 -8.13 31.04 9.61
C ARG A 18 -7.42 31.12 8.25
N GLN A 19 -6.97 32.31 7.85
CA GLN A 19 -6.22 32.56 6.61
C GLN A 19 -4.72 32.26 6.77
N GLN A 20 -4.19 32.31 8.00
CA GLN A 20 -2.79 31.96 8.29
C GLN A 20 -2.54 30.44 8.26
N MET A 21 -3.58 29.63 8.47
CA MET A 21 -3.51 28.17 8.45
C MET A 21 -3.64 27.56 7.06
N MET A 22 -4.03 28.35 6.04
CA MET A 22 -4.15 27.89 4.66
C MET A 22 -2.77 27.69 4.02
N ALA A 23 -2.57 26.53 3.39
CA ALA A 23 -1.44 26.33 2.50
C ALA A 23 -1.53 27.31 1.31
N ARG A 24 -0.43 28.02 1.01
CA ARG A 24 -0.38 29.03 -0.05
C ARG A 24 0.91 28.91 -0.85
N LEU A 25 0.81 29.06 -2.16
CA LEU A 25 1.97 29.10 -3.06
C LEU A 25 2.04 30.50 -3.69
N GLU A 26 3.03 31.29 -3.28
CA GLU A 26 3.21 32.68 -3.72
C GLU A 26 4.67 32.91 -4.11
N HIS A 27 4.92 33.39 -5.33
CA HIS A 27 6.28 33.71 -5.82
C HIS A 27 7.31 32.57 -5.67
N GLY A 28 6.88 31.31 -5.80
CA GLY A 28 7.73 30.13 -5.62
C GLY A 28 7.96 29.71 -4.15
N SER A 29 7.26 30.33 -3.20
CA SER A 29 7.30 29.99 -1.79
C SER A 29 6.00 29.28 -1.39
N LEU A 30 6.11 28.02 -0.93
CA LEU A 30 5.01 27.27 -0.35
C LEU A 30 4.96 27.51 1.16
N GLN A 31 3.93 28.20 1.63
CA GLN A 31 3.68 28.52 3.03
C GLN A 31 2.68 27.54 3.62
N VAL A 32 2.98 26.99 4.80
CA VAL A 32 2.14 26.04 5.54
C VAL A 32 2.21 26.36 7.03
N GLY A 33 1.06 26.48 7.70
CA GLY A 33 1.02 26.81 9.14
C GLY A 33 1.75 28.11 9.51
N GLY A 34 1.72 29.11 8.61
CA GLY A 34 2.43 30.38 8.78
C GLY A 34 3.95 30.34 8.59
N ARG A 35 4.51 29.23 8.10
CA ARG A 35 5.96 29.04 7.87
C ARG A 35 6.22 28.67 6.42
N GLU A 36 7.38 29.09 5.89
CA GLU A 36 7.85 28.61 4.59
C GLU A 36 8.24 27.13 4.72
N LEU A 37 7.59 26.27 3.94
CA LEU A 37 7.89 24.85 3.85
C LEU A 37 8.84 24.58 2.68
N LEU A 38 8.50 25.07 1.49
CA LEU A 38 9.32 24.94 0.28
C LEU A 38 9.65 26.31 -0.29
N ALA A 39 10.91 26.51 -0.67
CA ALA A 39 11.38 27.68 -1.39
C ALA A 39 11.70 27.31 -2.85
N HIS A 40 11.69 28.31 -3.73
CA HIS A 40 12.05 28.15 -5.15
C HIS A 40 11.23 27.10 -5.91
N ALA A 41 9.96 26.93 -5.57
CA ALA A 41 9.05 26.08 -6.33
C ALA A 41 8.96 26.56 -7.79
N PRO A 42 9.18 25.67 -8.78
CA PRO A 42 9.13 26.04 -10.19
C PRO A 42 7.78 26.61 -10.65
N PRO A 43 7.72 27.44 -11.71
CA PRO A 43 6.49 28.06 -12.18
C PRO A 43 5.40 27.09 -12.66
N ASN A 44 5.75 25.84 -12.96
CA ASN A 44 4.83 24.80 -13.37
C ASN A 44 4.22 24.01 -12.20
N VAL A 45 4.67 24.28 -10.97
CA VAL A 45 4.05 23.75 -9.75
C VAL A 45 2.76 24.51 -9.46
N THR A 46 1.72 23.78 -9.08
CA THR A 46 0.40 24.34 -8.78
C THR A 46 -0.04 23.92 -7.38
N LEU A 47 -0.83 24.77 -6.74
CA LEU A 47 -1.46 24.48 -5.46
C LEU A 47 -2.93 24.86 -5.55
N ARG A 48 -3.81 23.92 -5.22
CA ARG A 48 -5.26 24.18 -5.14
C ARG A 48 -5.79 23.80 -3.76
N PRO A 49 -6.76 24.55 -3.20
CA PRO A 49 -7.42 24.13 -1.97
C PRO A 49 -8.07 22.75 -2.11
N ALA A 50 -8.05 21.97 -1.02
CA ALA A 50 -8.85 20.76 -0.94
C ALA A 50 -10.31 21.16 -0.68
N ASP A 51 -11.23 20.81 -1.58
CA ASP A 51 -12.65 21.18 -1.51
C ASP A 51 -13.38 20.44 -0.39
N ALA A 52 -13.13 20.83 0.86
CA ALA A 52 -13.88 20.37 2.01
C ALA A 52 -14.02 21.50 3.03
N GLU A 53 -15.25 21.90 3.31
CA GLU A 53 -15.60 22.86 4.38
C GLU A 53 -14.98 22.48 5.75
N ALA A 54 -14.64 21.20 5.92
CA ALA A 54 -14.10 20.58 7.12
C ALA A 54 -12.58 20.76 7.34
N ALA A 55 -11.79 21.21 6.35
CA ALA A 55 -10.33 21.33 6.49
C ALA A 55 -9.77 22.58 5.80
N PRO A 56 -9.98 23.78 6.36
CA PRO A 56 -9.56 25.05 5.77
C PRO A 56 -8.03 25.21 5.65
N GLY A 57 -7.21 24.23 6.02
CA GLY A 57 -5.74 24.26 5.90
C GLY A 57 -5.15 23.30 4.85
N ALA A 58 -5.97 22.44 4.26
CA ALA A 58 -5.51 21.39 3.35
C ALA A 58 -5.53 21.85 1.89
N ALA A 59 -4.54 21.41 1.12
CA ALA A 59 -4.40 21.71 -0.30
C ALA A 59 -3.80 20.52 -1.06
N PHE A 60 -4.03 20.49 -2.36
CA PHE A 60 -3.34 19.57 -3.27
C PHE A 60 -2.25 20.31 -4.04
N LEU A 61 -1.05 19.76 -3.98
CA LEU A 61 0.09 20.14 -4.81
C LEU A 61 0.08 19.29 -6.08
N GLY A 62 0.21 19.97 -7.21
CA GLY A 62 0.27 19.38 -8.55
C GLY A 62 1.36 20.03 -9.39
N ALA A 63 1.55 19.57 -10.63
CA ALA A 63 2.47 20.16 -11.58
C ALA A 63 2.08 19.86 -13.03
N ARG A 64 2.59 20.68 -13.95
CA ARG A 64 2.33 20.54 -15.39
C ARG A 64 3.63 20.41 -16.19
N THR A 65 3.54 19.78 -17.35
CA THR A 65 4.61 19.71 -18.35
C THR A 65 4.04 19.86 -19.76
N ALA A 66 4.91 20.13 -20.74
CA ALA A 66 4.52 20.32 -22.13
C ALA A 66 4.37 18.99 -22.91
N ALA A 67 4.98 17.91 -22.45
CA ALA A 67 5.02 16.64 -23.15
C ALA A 67 4.31 15.54 -22.35
N PRO A 68 3.47 14.70 -22.98
CA PRO A 68 2.83 13.58 -22.31
C PRO A 68 3.87 12.51 -21.95
N SER A 69 3.69 11.87 -20.80
CA SER A 69 4.47 10.72 -20.37
C SER A 69 3.66 9.85 -19.41
N SER A 70 3.97 8.56 -19.36
CA SER A 70 3.49 7.62 -18.34
C SER A 70 4.24 7.75 -17.02
N ARG A 71 5.34 8.51 -17.00
CA ARG A 71 6.15 8.80 -15.82
C ARG A 71 6.73 10.21 -15.88
N HIS A 72 6.47 10.98 -14.83
CA HIS A 72 7.06 12.30 -14.59
C HIS A 72 7.81 12.34 -13.26
N VAL A 73 8.82 13.20 -13.18
CA VAL A 73 9.45 13.59 -11.92
C VAL A 73 9.46 15.11 -11.88
N PHE A 74 8.72 15.69 -10.93
CA PHE A 74 8.60 17.13 -10.78
C PHE A 74 9.36 17.60 -9.55
N SER A 75 10.25 18.57 -9.71
CA SER A 75 10.78 19.33 -8.59
C SER A 75 9.72 20.26 -8.04
N VAL A 76 9.64 20.33 -6.71
CA VAL A 76 8.72 21.22 -5.97
C VAL A 76 9.46 22.28 -5.16
N GLY A 77 10.77 22.41 -5.39
CA GLY A 77 11.63 23.37 -4.71
C GLY A 77 12.48 22.73 -3.59
N THR A 78 13.16 23.59 -2.83
CA THR A 78 14.03 23.18 -1.72
C THR A 78 13.29 23.26 -0.40
N LEU A 79 13.56 22.31 0.50
CA LEU A 79 13.00 22.38 1.85
C LEU A 79 13.63 23.55 2.61
N ALA A 80 12.78 24.42 3.16
CA ALA A 80 13.25 25.57 3.94
C ALA A 80 14.00 25.13 5.20
N SER A 81 14.91 25.98 5.70
CA SER A 81 15.64 25.70 6.94
C SER A 81 14.70 25.64 8.15
N GLY A 82 15.03 24.81 9.14
CA GLY A 82 14.25 24.69 10.38
C GLY A 82 13.14 23.63 10.34
N TRP A 83 13.10 22.82 9.28
CA TRP A 83 12.28 21.61 9.19
C TRP A 83 13.14 20.35 9.37
N ARG A 84 12.63 19.42 10.16
CA ARG A 84 13.07 18.02 10.17
C ARG A 84 11.89 17.14 9.76
N TRP A 85 12.17 15.96 9.24
CA TRP A 85 11.15 15.11 8.66
C TRP A 85 11.26 13.65 9.12
N LEU A 86 10.12 12.98 9.12
CA LEU A 86 9.91 11.55 9.20
C LEU A 86 9.25 11.10 7.88
N ALA A 87 9.92 10.23 7.14
CA ALA A 87 9.40 9.61 5.94
C ALA A 87 8.94 8.18 6.25
N LEU A 88 7.79 7.76 5.74
CA LEU A 88 7.49 6.34 5.51
C LEU A 88 7.66 6.07 4.03
N PHE A 89 8.68 5.28 3.70
CA PHE A 89 9.05 4.99 2.32
C PHE A 89 9.09 3.49 2.09
N ARG A 90 8.87 3.09 0.85
CA ARG A 90 9.03 1.70 0.46
C ARG A 90 10.50 1.37 0.24
N PHE A 91 11.10 0.66 1.20
CA PHE A 91 12.48 0.19 1.04
C PHE A 91 12.58 -0.98 0.05
N LYS A 92 11.51 -1.74 -0.13
CA LYS A 92 11.36 -2.75 -1.19
C LYS A 92 9.90 -2.86 -1.63
N ILE A 93 9.62 -3.68 -2.64
CA ILE A 93 8.28 -3.71 -3.24
C ILE A 93 7.15 -4.04 -2.26
N TRP A 94 7.42 -4.85 -1.24
CA TRP A 94 6.39 -5.35 -0.32
C TRP A 94 6.15 -4.43 0.89
N TRP A 95 7.19 -3.71 1.34
CA TRP A 95 7.25 -3.18 2.70
C TRP A 95 7.72 -1.73 2.78
N MET A 96 7.20 -1.03 3.78
CA MET A 96 7.64 0.31 4.16
C MET A 96 8.42 0.27 5.47
N VAL A 97 9.38 1.19 5.60
CA VAL A 97 10.10 1.46 6.85
C VAL A 97 10.22 2.97 7.06
N PRO A 98 10.39 3.43 8.32
CA PRO A 98 10.62 4.83 8.59
C PRO A 98 12.06 5.25 8.26
N ALA A 99 12.23 6.50 7.85
CA ALA A 99 13.50 7.23 7.84
C ALA A 99 13.30 8.64 8.41
N THR A 100 14.35 9.23 8.98
CA THR A 100 14.31 10.60 9.50
C THR A 100 15.47 11.42 8.96
N GLY A 101 15.26 12.72 8.77
CA GLY A 101 16.30 13.62 8.32
C GLY A 101 15.88 15.09 8.37
N ALA A 102 16.68 15.94 7.72
CA ALA A 102 16.39 17.38 7.61
C ALA A 102 16.69 17.92 6.21
N ALA A 103 17.60 17.30 5.45
CA ALA A 103 17.84 17.66 4.05
C ALA A 103 16.79 17.02 3.13
N ALA A 104 16.36 17.73 2.09
CA ALA A 104 15.47 17.16 1.07
C ALA A 104 16.14 16.05 0.29
N ALA A 105 17.45 16.18 -0.01
CA ALA A 105 18.25 15.15 -0.70
C ALA A 105 18.24 13.78 0.00
N ALA A 106 18.00 13.75 1.31
CA ALA A 106 17.98 12.52 2.10
C ALA A 106 16.59 11.86 2.16
N VAL A 107 15.55 12.48 1.58
CA VAL A 107 14.21 11.86 1.48
C VAL A 107 14.31 10.66 0.53
N PRO A 108 14.09 9.42 1.01
CA PRO A 108 14.26 8.24 0.17
C PRO A 108 13.27 8.22 -0.99
N ALA A 109 13.67 7.62 -2.10
CA ALA A 109 12.76 7.33 -3.19
C ALA A 109 11.59 6.44 -2.72
N GLU A 110 10.44 6.56 -3.36
CA GLU A 110 9.20 5.87 -2.98
C GLU A 110 8.69 6.22 -1.57
N THR A 111 8.90 7.47 -1.13
CA THR A 111 8.27 7.99 0.09
C THR A 111 6.77 8.19 -0.12
N GLN A 112 5.94 7.50 0.67
CA GLN A 112 4.46 7.56 0.60
C GLN A 112 3.83 8.41 1.71
N MET A 113 4.63 8.88 2.67
CA MET A 113 4.24 9.84 3.69
C MET A 113 5.48 10.61 4.12
N LEU A 114 5.40 11.93 4.14
CA LEU A 114 6.43 12.79 4.71
C LEU A 114 5.78 13.70 5.76
N LEU A 115 6.11 13.47 7.02
CA LEU A 115 5.70 14.30 8.14
C LEU A 115 6.87 15.21 8.51
N LEU A 116 6.66 16.51 8.46
CA LEU A 116 7.66 17.53 8.77
C LEU A 116 7.29 18.25 10.06
N GLU A 117 8.30 18.57 10.86
CA GLU A 117 8.18 19.32 12.10
C GLU A 117 9.11 20.53 12.05
N SER A 118 8.55 21.70 12.40
CA SER A 118 9.30 22.91 12.66
C SER A 118 9.02 23.38 14.08
N ARG A 119 10.08 23.72 14.82
CA ARG A 119 9.99 24.34 16.15
C ARG A 119 10.56 25.74 16.08
N GLU A 120 9.96 26.68 16.78
CA GLU A 120 10.62 27.96 17.04
C GLU A 120 11.84 27.74 17.93
N GLU A 121 12.99 28.31 17.55
CA GLU A 121 14.17 28.29 18.41
C GLU A 121 13.89 29.12 19.67
N ALA A 122 14.19 28.53 20.84
CA ALA A 122 14.05 29.19 22.14
C ALA A 122 15.11 30.30 22.30
N GLY A 123 14.89 31.45 21.63
CA GLY A 123 15.85 32.56 21.57
C GLY A 123 15.26 33.95 21.76
N SER A 124 13.93 34.10 21.84
CA SER A 124 13.30 35.38 22.22
C SER A 124 12.66 35.26 23.60
N SER A 125 12.98 36.22 24.47
CA SER A 125 12.62 36.24 25.89
C SER A 125 11.12 36.44 26.12
N ALA A 126 10.32 35.41 25.84
CA ALA A 126 8.95 35.20 26.33
C ALA A 126 8.39 33.82 25.87
N ALA A 127 9.24 32.83 25.60
CA ALA A 127 8.79 31.52 25.12
C ALA A 127 8.07 30.75 26.23
N ALA A 128 6.75 30.93 26.34
CA ALA A 128 5.87 29.82 26.62
C ALA A 128 6.24 28.67 25.66
N GLU A 129 6.28 27.43 26.14
CA GLU A 129 6.59 26.21 25.36
C GLU A 129 6.21 26.38 23.87
N GLY A 130 7.22 26.60 23.02
CA GLY A 130 6.98 26.95 21.61
C GLY A 130 6.21 25.83 20.92
N SER A 131 4.98 26.12 20.47
CA SER A 131 4.12 25.14 19.80
C SER A 131 4.78 24.69 18.51
N ALA A 132 5.09 23.39 18.40
CA ALA A 132 5.59 22.81 17.16
C ALA A 132 4.53 22.95 16.05
N VAL A 133 4.99 23.26 14.83
CA VAL A 133 4.15 23.22 13.64
C VAL A 133 4.51 21.97 12.86
N TYR A 134 3.50 21.18 12.53
CA TYR A 134 3.62 19.99 11.70
C TYR A 134 3.04 20.27 10.32
N ALA A 135 3.74 19.82 9.29
CA ALA A 135 3.25 19.74 7.93
C ALA A 135 3.24 18.27 7.50
N LEU A 136 2.18 17.83 6.85
CA LEU A 136 2.04 16.48 6.33
C LEU A 136 1.92 16.55 4.81
N MET A 137 2.79 15.84 4.11
CA MET A 137 2.71 15.62 2.67
C MET A 137 2.37 14.14 2.42
N LEU A 138 1.20 13.90 1.83
CA LEU A 138 0.71 12.57 1.47
C LEU A 138 0.57 12.49 -0.06
N PRO A 139 1.50 11.80 -0.75
CA PRO A 139 1.31 11.42 -2.13
C PRO A 139 0.10 10.51 -2.29
N VAL A 140 -0.78 10.81 -3.23
CA VAL A 140 -2.04 10.08 -3.44
C VAL A 140 -2.19 9.63 -4.89
N LEU A 141 -3.33 9.00 -5.18
CA LEU A 141 -3.76 8.68 -6.53
C LEU A 141 -4.46 9.89 -7.16
N ASP A 142 -4.17 10.12 -8.44
CA ASP A 142 -4.81 11.11 -9.28
C ASP A 142 -5.13 10.48 -10.64
N GLY A 143 -6.41 10.13 -10.83
CA GLY A 143 -6.86 9.27 -11.92
C GLY A 143 -6.19 7.89 -11.86
N ASP A 144 -5.52 7.52 -12.94
CA ASP A 144 -4.80 6.25 -13.10
C ASP A 144 -3.29 6.36 -12.79
N PHE A 145 -2.87 7.46 -12.16
CA PHE A 145 -1.48 7.71 -11.77
C PHE A 145 -1.31 7.71 -10.25
N ARG A 146 -0.15 7.22 -9.81
CA ARG A 146 0.28 7.26 -8.42
C ARG A 146 1.40 8.28 -8.25
N ALA A 147 1.32 9.05 -7.17
CA ALA A 147 2.43 9.88 -6.70
C ALA A 147 3.29 9.19 -5.63
N SER A 148 4.59 9.49 -5.61
CA SER A 148 5.53 9.22 -4.50
C SER A 148 6.52 10.38 -4.35
N LEU A 149 7.13 10.56 -3.18
CA LEU A 149 8.14 11.60 -2.92
C LEU A 149 9.55 11.03 -2.97
N GLN A 150 10.51 11.90 -3.28
CA GLN A 150 11.94 11.62 -3.23
C GLN A 150 12.76 12.92 -3.11
N GLY A 151 14.00 12.81 -2.64
CA GLY A 151 15.00 13.87 -2.72
C GLY A 151 15.81 13.81 -4.02
N SER A 152 16.25 14.97 -4.52
CA SER A 152 17.25 15.06 -5.59
C SER A 152 18.67 15.25 -5.02
N PRO A 153 19.73 14.93 -5.80
CA PRO A 153 21.11 15.25 -5.43
C PRO A 153 21.36 16.74 -5.18
N GLU A 154 20.60 17.62 -5.82
CA GLU A 154 20.63 19.09 -5.69
C GLU A 154 19.87 19.60 -4.44
N ASN A 155 19.42 18.69 -3.57
CA ASN A 155 18.65 19.01 -2.36
C ASN A 155 17.30 19.68 -2.64
N GLU A 156 16.67 19.28 -3.74
CA GLU A 156 15.28 19.59 -4.03
C GLU A 156 14.38 18.44 -3.60
N LEU A 157 13.17 18.77 -3.10
CA LEU A 157 12.12 17.79 -2.94
C LEU A 157 11.44 17.58 -4.30
N GLN A 158 11.17 16.33 -4.64
CA GLN A 158 10.51 15.95 -5.88
C GLN A 158 9.33 15.03 -5.59
N PHE A 159 8.33 15.04 -6.47
CA PHE A 159 7.38 13.93 -6.57
C PHE A 159 7.51 13.23 -7.91
N CYS A 160 7.53 11.90 -7.86
CA CYS A 160 7.37 11.01 -9.01
C CYS A 160 5.87 10.79 -9.24
N PHE A 161 5.44 10.78 -10.49
CA PHE A 161 4.04 10.59 -10.88
C PHE A 161 3.97 9.62 -12.05
N GLU A 162 3.42 8.42 -11.82
CA GLU A 162 3.49 7.34 -12.81
C GLU A 162 2.24 6.45 -12.88
N SER A 163 1.88 6.04 -14.10
CA SER A 163 0.77 5.11 -14.38
C SER A 163 1.21 3.65 -14.44
N GLY A 164 2.50 3.40 -14.66
CA GLY A 164 3.02 2.03 -14.87
C GLY A 164 2.62 1.39 -16.20
N ASP A 165 2.05 2.15 -17.14
CA ASP A 165 1.75 1.71 -18.50
C ASP A 165 2.16 2.79 -19.51
N PRO A 166 3.08 2.51 -20.46
CA PRO A 166 3.52 3.45 -21.50
C PRO A 166 2.39 4.08 -22.31
N GLU A 167 1.25 3.40 -22.45
CA GLU A 167 0.09 3.88 -23.21
C GLU A 167 -0.83 4.78 -22.38
N VAL A 168 -0.68 4.79 -21.05
CA VAL A 168 -1.44 5.67 -20.14
C VAL A 168 -0.56 6.85 -19.79
N GLN A 169 -0.74 7.94 -20.54
CA GLN A 169 0.08 9.15 -20.45
C GLN A 169 -0.72 10.36 -19.98
N THR A 170 -0.05 11.28 -19.29
CA THR A 170 -0.61 12.57 -18.89
C THR A 170 0.43 13.68 -19.10
N MET A 171 -0.04 14.93 -19.13
CA MET A 171 0.79 16.14 -19.13
C MET A 171 0.68 16.91 -17.80
N GLU A 172 -0.23 16.50 -16.91
CA GLU A 172 -0.45 17.18 -15.64
C GLU A 172 -0.75 16.20 -14.50
N ALA A 173 -0.32 16.61 -13.32
CA ALA A 173 -0.73 16.09 -12.03
C ALA A 173 -1.51 17.21 -11.33
N VAL A 174 -2.75 16.95 -10.96
CA VAL A 174 -3.64 17.94 -10.32
C VAL A 174 -3.65 17.73 -8.82
N ASP A 175 -3.76 16.47 -8.39
CA ASP A 175 -3.96 16.08 -6.99
C ASP A 175 -2.82 15.24 -6.42
N ALA A 176 -1.62 15.31 -6.99
CA ALA A 176 -0.55 14.36 -6.69
C ALA A 176 -0.21 14.27 -5.19
N VAL A 177 -0.14 15.39 -4.47
CA VAL A 177 0.25 15.38 -3.06
C VAL A 177 -0.70 16.23 -2.23
N LEU A 178 -1.39 15.62 -1.26
CA LEU A 178 -2.11 16.36 -0.24
C LEU A 178 -1.10 16.97 0.74
N ILE A 179 -1.25 18.26 1.00
CA ILE A 179 -0.53 19.00 2.03
C ILE A 179 -1.53 19.45 3.08
N ASN A 180 -1.21 19.22 4.35
CA ASN A 180 -2.00 19.70 5.48
C ASN A 180 -1.08 20.08 6.65
N SER A 181 -1.60 20.85 7.61
CA SER A 181 -0.82 21.26 8.80
C SER A 181 -1.61 21.28 10.08
N GLY A 182 -0.89 21.20 11.20
CA GLY A 182 -1.46 21.21 12.54
C GLY A 182 -0.39 21.32 13.61
N ASP A 183 -0.82 21.34 14.86
CA ASP A 183 -0.02 21.40 16.08
C ASP A 183 0.16 20.03 16.75
N ASP A 184 -0.60 19.01 16.31
CA ASP A 184 -0.54 17.63 16.79
C ASP A 184 -0.36 16.68 15.58
N PRO A 185 0.75 15.91 15.49
CA PRO A 185 1.03 15.07 14.34
C PRO A 185 0.10 13.85 14.24
N PHE A 186 -0.40 13.34 15.37
CA PHE A 186 -1.31 12.19 15.40
C PHE A 186 -2.70 12.59 14.93
N LYS A 187 -3.20 13.73 15.41
CA LYS A 187 -4.45 14.30 14.94
C LYS A 187 -4.35 14.70 13.47
N LEU A 188 -3.25 15.34 13.07
CA LEU A 188 -3.01 15.74 11.68
C LEU A 188 -3.07 14.55 10.73
N MET A 189 -2.38 13.45 11.05
CA MET A 189 -2.40 12.23 10.24
C MET A 189 -3.82 11.65 10.14
N LYS A 190 -4.47 11.44 11.28
CA LYS A 190 -5.81 10.85 11.34
C LYS A 190 -6.84 11.65 10.54
N GLU A 191 -6.89 12.97 10.76
CA GLU A 191 -7.88 13.83 10.10
C GLU A 191 -7.54 14.05 8.61
N SER A 192 -6.27 13.98 8.21
CA SER A 192 -5.89 14.04 6.79
C SER A 192 -6.32 12.78 6.02
N ILE A 193 -6.21 11.59 6.62
CA ILE A 193 -6.71 10.35 6.00
C ILE A 193 -8.25 10.35 5.91
N LYS A 194 -8.95 10.83 6.95
CA LYS A 194 -10.42 11.03 6.90
C LYS A 194 -10.85 12.06 5.85
N LEU A 195 -10.07 13.12 5.69
CA LEU A 195 -10.31 14.13 4.66
C LEU A 195 -10.17 13.49 3.28
N LEU A 196 -9.07 12.76 3.04
CA LEU A 196 -8.83 12.08 1.77
C LEU A 196 -9.91 11.05 1.46
N SER A 197 -10.39 10.28 2.45
CA SER A 197 -11.45 9.30 2.22
C SER A 197 -12.74 9.96 1.74
N LYS A 198 -13.06 11.16 2.26
CA LYS A 198 -14.24 11.95 1.82
C LYS A 198 -14.05 12.57 0.44
N ILE A 199 -12.88 13.14 0.17
CA ILE A 199 -12.59 13.82 -1.10
C ILE A 199 -12.50 12.81 -2.25
N LYS A 200 -11.75 11.72 -2.05
CA LYS A 200 -11.52 10.72 -3.09
C LYS A 200 -12.70 9.76 -3.22
N GLY A 201 -13.38 9.43 -2.11
CA GLY A 201 -14.56 8.57 -2.12
C GLY A 201 -14.27 7.11 -2.47
N THR A 202 -13.01 6.72 -2.49
CA THR A 202 -12.52 5.43 -2.97
C THR A 202 -12.27 4.43 -1.84
N PHE A 203 -11.79 4.92 -0.69
CA PHE A 203 -11.51 4.11 0.49
C PHE A 203 -12.26 4.63 1.73
N ARG A 204 -12.29 3.81 2.80
CA ARG A 204 -12.86 4.19 4.11
C ARG A 204 -11.77 4.31 5.18
N HIS A 205 -11.96 5.26 6.10
CA HIS A 205 -11.14 5.33 7.31
C HIS A 205 -11.41 4.13 8.22
N ILE A 206 -10.44 3.70 9.03
CA ILE A 206 -10.55 2.49 9.87
C ILE A 206 -11.72 2.56 10.87
N GLU A 207 -12.07 3.75 11.35
CA GLU A 207 -13.23 3.96 12.25
C GLU A 207 -14.58 3.67 11.58
N ASP A 208 -14.64 3.68 10.26
CA ASP A 208 -15.84 3.39 9.47
C ASP A 208 -15.85 1.94 8.93
N LYS A 209 -14.89 1.10 9.38
CA LYS A 209 -14.79 -0.31 8.98
C LYS A 209 -15.27 -1.22 10.11
N GLU A 210 -15.87 -2.34 9.73
CA GLU A 210 -16.21 -3.41 10.67
C GLU A 210 -14.94 -4.07 11.20
N ILE A 211 -14.84 -4.22 12.52
CA ILE A 211 -13.76 -4.95 13.19
C ILE A 211 -14.03 -6.47 13.03
N PRO A 212 -13.13 -7.23 12.39
CA PRO A 212 -13.30 -8.67 12.23
C PRO A 212 -13.27 -9.43 13.57
N ALA A 213 -14.19 -10.39 13.74
CA ALA A 213 -14.36 -11.13 15.00
C ALA A 213 -13.20 -12.09 15.33
N ASN A 214 -12.33 -12.39 14.35
CA ASN A 214 -11.11 -13.16 14.60
C ASN A 214 -10.08 -12.38 15.44
N LEU A 215 -10.19 -11.05 15.55
CA LEU A 215 -9.27 -10.23 16.36
C LEU A 215 -9.47 -10.41 17.87
N ASP A 216 -10.58 -10.98 18.31
CA ASP A 216 -10.84 -11.31 19.73
C ASP A 216 -10.09 -12.57 20.20
N TRP A 217 -9.36 -13.23 19.30
CA TRP A 217 -8.81 -14.56 19.54
C TRP A 217 -7.31 -14.63 19.33
N PHE A 218 -6.63 -15.40 20.19
CA PHE A 218 -5.27 -15.84 19.91
C PHE A 218 -5.25 -16.71 18.65
N GLY A 219 -4.41 -16.31 17.69
CA GLY A 219 -4.27 -16.96 16.40
C GLY A 219 -2.91 -17.59 16.18
N TRP A 220 -2.87 -18.69 15.42
CA TRP A 220 -1.65 -19.32 14.96
C TRP A 220 -1.59 -19.35 13.43
N CYS A 221 -0.45 -18.99 12.86
CA CYS A 221 -0.18 -19.08 11.42
C CYS A 221 0.86 -20.17 11.18
N THR A 222 0.63 -21.05 10.21
CA THR A 222 1.48 -22.22 9.98
C THR A 222 2.80 -21.91 9.27
N TRP A 223 3.01 -20.68 8.77
CA TRP A 223 4.14 -20.32 7.91
C TRP A 223 5.50 -20.60 8.55
N ASP A 224 5.82 -19.97 9.69
CA ASP A 224 7.16 -20.14 10.30
C ASP A 224 7.37 -21.53 10.94
N ALA A 225 6.30 -22.31 11.08
CA ALA A 225 6.37 -23.68 11.59
C ALA A 225 6.75 -24.69 10.50
N PHE A 226 6.29 -24.50 9.26
CA PHE A 226 6.42 -25.51 8.21
C PHE A 226 6.88 -24.98 6.86
N TYR A 227 6.80 -23.67 6.61
CA TYR A 227 6.84 -23.08 5.28
C TYR A 227 5.93 -23.89 4.33
N LYS A 228 6.42 -24.19 3.11
CA LYS A 228 5.69 -25.00 2.12
C LYS A 228 5.45 -26.47 2.53
N ALA A 229 6.05 -26.95 3.63
CA ALA A 229 5.89 -28.33 4.10
C ALA A 229 4.63 -28.55 4.96
N VAL A 230 3.78 -27.52 5.16
CA VAL A 230 2.53 -27.60 5.92
C VAL A 230 1.67 -28.79 5.48
N ASN A 231 1.15 -29.56 6.44
CA ASN A 231 0.35 -30.74 6.19
C ASN A 231 -0.63 -31.02 7.37
N PRO A 232 -1.66 -31.86 7.18
CA PRO A 232 -2.66 -32.17 8.21
C PRO A 232 -2.09 -32.65 9.54
N THR A 233 -1.09 -33.54 9.51
CA THR A 233 -0.48 -34.11 10.73
C THR A 233 0.22 -33.02 11.54
N GLY A 234 1.07 -32.20 10.90
CA GLY A 234 1.75 -31.09 11.56
C GLY A 234 0.80 -30.05 12.13
N ILE A 235 -0.32 -29.78 11.44
CA ILE A 235 -1.37 -28.88 11.95
C ILE A 235 -1.99 -29.45 13.23
N GLU A 236 -2.37 -30.73 13.24
CA GLU A 236 -2.97 -31.37 14.43
C GLU A 236 -2.01 -31.40 15.62
N GLU A 237 -0.74 -31.74 15.39
CA GLU A 237 0.30 -31.75 16.42
C GLU A 237 0.57 -30.35 16.98
N GLY A 238 0.64 -29.33 16.12
CA GLY A 238 0.82 -27.94 16.55
C GLY A 238 -0.35 -27.42 17.36
N LEU A 239 -1.59 -27.69 16.93
CA LEU A 239 -2.79 -27.35 17.70
C LEU A 239 -2.83 -28.07 19.05
N GLN A 240 -2.49 -29.36 19.08
CA GLN A 240 -2.40 -30.15 20.31
C GLN A 240 -1.37 -29.57 21.28
N SER A 241 -0.15 -29.28 20.80
CA SER A 241 0.94 -28.71 21.58
C SER A 241 0.56 -27.36 22.20
N LEU A 242 -0.06 -26.47 21.42
CA LEU A 242 -0.52 -25.17 21.93
C LEU A 242 -1.64 -25.33 22.99
N CYS A 243 -2.55 -26.29 22.80
CA CYS A 243 -3.59 -26.60 23.79
C CYS A 243 -2.98 -27.14 25.10
N GLU A 244 -2.03 -28.08 25.01
CA GLU A 244 -1.32 -28.64 26.18
C GLU A 244 -0.47 -27.59 26.90
N GLY A 245 0.09 -26.63 26.15
CA GLY A 245 0.80 -25.47 26.68
C GLY A 245 -0.10 -24.40 27.32
N GLY A 246 -1.43 -24.57 27.32
CA GLY A 246 -2.37 -23.64 27.92
C GLY A 246 -2.73 -22.41 27.05
N ALA A 247 -2.33 -22.41 25.78
CA ALA A 247 -2.62 -21.33 24.82
C ALA A 247 -3.38 -21.86 23.59
N PRO A 248 -4.59 -22.43 23.76
CA PRO A 248 -5.34 -23.03 22.65
C PRO A 248 -5.71 -21.97 21.60
N PRO A 249 -5.23 -22.08 20.35
CA PRO A 249 -5.53 -21.11 19.31
C PRO A 249 -6.98 -21.28 18.86
N ARG A 250 -7.73 -20.18 18.85
CA ARG A 250 -9.12 -20.14 18.36
C ARG A 250 -9.21 -19.61 16.94
N PHE A 251 -8.09 -19.12 16.41
CA PHE A 251 -7.92 -18.70 15.02
C PHE A 251 -6.70 -19.42 14.43
N LEU A 252 -6.86 -20.00 13.24
CA LEU A 252 -5.79 -20.65 12.48
C LEU A 252 -5.69 -20.04 11.09
N ILE A 253 -4.47 -19.73 10.65
CA ILE A 253 -4.16 -19.46 9.25
C ILE A 253 -3.36 -20.66 8.73
N ILE A 254 -3.93 -21.40 7.78
CA ILE A 254 -3.19 -22.39 7.00
C ILE A 254 -2.53 -21.62 5.86
N ASP A 255 -1.24 -21.35 6.04
CA ASP A 255 -0.42 -20.53 5.17
C ASP A 255 0.09 -21.31 3.93
N ASP A 256 0.97 -20.71 3.13
CA ASP A 256 1.45 -21.24 1.86
C ASP A 256 1.96 -22.70 1.96
N GLY A 257 1.59 -23.51 0.97
CA GLY A 257 1.97 -24.91 0.80
C GLY A 257 0.78 -25.86 0.67
N TRP A 258 -0.45 -25.42 0.89
CA TRP A 258 -1.65 -26.27 0.76
C TRP A 258 -2.18 -26.40 -0.68
N GLN A 259 -1.83 -25.44 -1.55
CA GLN A 259 -2.35 -25.32 -2.91
C GLN A 259 -1.70 -26.33 -3.87
N GLU A 260 -2.44 -26.74 -4.91
CA GLU A 260 -1.89 -27.52 -6.03
C GLU A 260 -1.14 -26.59 -6.99
N THR A 261 0.19 -26.77 -7.06
CA THR A 261 1.08 -25.89 -7.79
C THR A 261 2.04 -26.68 -8.66
N VAL A 262 2.34 -26.14 -9.83
CA VAL A 262 3.39 -26.66 -10.70
C VAL A 262 4.66 -25.82 -10.59
N ASP A 263 5.78 -26.50 -10.68
CA ASP A 263 7.08 -25.89 -10.90
C ASP A 263 7.54 -26.31 -12.29
N GLU A 264 7.32 -25.40 -13.25
CA GLU A 264 7.63 -25.60 -14.67
C GLU A 264 9.14 -25.48 -14.95
N PHE A 265 9.95 -25.27 -13.91
CA PHE A 265 11.38 -25.00 -13.97
C PHE A 265 12.20 -26.03 -13.16
N LYS A 266 11.63 -27.19 -12.83
CA LYS A 266 12.30 -28.24 -12.03
C LYS A 266 13.55 -28.85 -12.67
N GLU A 267 13.71 -28.74 -13.99
CA GLU A 267 14.89 -29.23 -14.73
C GLU A 267 16.00 -28.18 -14.86
N VAL A 268 15.84 -27.01 -14.22
CA VAL A 268 16.84 -25.95 -14.23
C VAL A 268 17.94 -26.28 -13.20
N ASP A 269 19.20 -25.91 -13.52
CA ASP A 269 20.39 -26.09 -12.68
C ASP A 269 20.11 -25.80 -11.19
N GLU A 270 20.66 -26.62 -10.28
CA GLU A 270 20.45 -26.51 -8.83
C GLU A 270 20.85 -25.12 -8.29
N THR A 271 21.75 -24.41 -8.99
CA THR A 271 22.16 -23.03 -8.69
C THR A 271 21.04 -21.99 -8.85
N LEU A 272 19.93 -22.33 -9.51
CA LEU A 272 18.80 -21.44 -9.80
C LEU A 272 17.54 -21.77 -8.99
N ARG A 273 17.56 -22.78 -8.10
CA ARG A 273 16.40 -23.19 -7.29
C ARG A 273 15.78 -22.06 -6.47
N ASP A 274 16.62 -21.23 -5.85
CA ASP A 274 16.15 -20.09 -5.06
C ASP A 274 15.47 -19.02 -5.93
N GLN A 275 15.78 -18.99 -7.24
CA GLN A 275 15.14 -18.12 -8.20
C GLN A 275 13.86 -18.73 -8.79
N THR A 276 13.66 -20.05 -8.78
CA THR A 276 12.46 -20.66 -9.37
C THR A 276 11.32 -20.82 -8.36
N VAL A 277 11.61 -20.79 -7.06
CA VAL A 277 10.61 -21.00 -5.99
C VAL A 277 9.44 -20.00 -6.03
N PHE A 278 9.68 -18.78 -6.48
CA PHE A 278 8.66 -17.74 -6.64
C PHE A 278 7.95 -17.81 -8.01
N ALA A 279 8.49 -18.56 -8.97
CA ALA A 279 7.90 -18.71 -10.31
C ALA A 279 6.87 -19.86 -10.39
N GLN A 280 6.65 -20.58 -9.29
CA GLN A 280 5.64 -21.64 -9.21
C GLN A 280 4.24 -21.08 -9.47
N ARG A 281 3.38 -21.89 -10.10
CA ARG A 281 2.05 -21.44 -10.56
C ARG A 281 0.95 -22.33 -10.01
N LEU A 282 -0.19 -21.72 -9.69
CA LEU A 282 -1.41 -22.43 -9.30
C LEU A 282 -1.95 -23.22 -10.49
N SER A 283 -2.13 -24.52 -10.34
CA SER A 283 -2.70 -25.38 -11.39
C SER A 283 -4.13 -25.84 -11.09
N ASP A 284 -4.56 -25.86 -9.83
CA ASP A 284 -5.94 -26.17 -9.43
C ASP A 284 -6.38 -25.27 -8.27
N LEU A 285 -7.70 -25.10 -8.09
CA LEU A 285 -8.27 -24.33 -6.97
C LEU A 285 -8.32 -25.13 -5.67
N LYS A 286 -8.29 -26.46 -5.78
CA LYS A 286 -8.38 -27.36 -4.64
C LYS A 286 -7.01 -27.62 -4.02
N GLU A 287 -7.03 -28.15 -2.80
CA GLU A 287 -5.85 -28.59 -2.07
C GLU A 287 -5.03 -29.62 -2.85
N ASN A 288 -3.73 -29.63 -2.59
CA ASN A 288 -2.82 -30.63 -3.13
C ASN A 288 -2.93 -31.97 -2.41
N HIS A 289 -2.17 -32.94 -2.91
CA HIS A 289 -2.11 -34.30 -2.39
C HIS A 289 -1.79 -34.43 -0.89
N LYS A 290 -1.14 -33.45 -0.25
CA LYS A 290 -0.84 -33.52 1.20
C LYS A 290 -2.09 -33.51 2.07
N PHE A 291 -3.19 -32.98 1.55
CA PHE A 291 -4.47 -32.87 2.25
C PHE A 291 -5.48 -33.94 1.79
N ARG A 292 -5.00 -34.98 1.09
CA ARG A 292 -5.80 -36.12 0.62
C ARG A 292 -5.09 -37.42 0.98
N GLY A 293 -5.41 -38.02 2.12
CA GLY A 293 -4.72 -39.22 2.57
C GLY A 293 -5.31 -39.83 3.84
N GLU A 294 -4.44 -40.50 4.61
CA GLU A 294 -4.86 -41.22 5.82
C GLU A 294 -5.26 -40.29 6.97
N THR A 295 -4.55 -39.15 7.14
CA THR A 295 -4.82 -38.20 8.24
C THR A 295 -6.13 -37.45 8.05
N CYS A 296 -6.47 -37.10 6.80
CA CYS A 296 -7.74 -36.48 6.41
C CYS A 296 -8.11 -36.86 4.97
N LYS A 297 -9.41 -37.04 4.71
CA LYS A 297 -9.91 -37.38 3.36
C LYS A 297 -9.73 -36.24 2.36
N ASP A 298 -9.99 -35.02 2.82
CA ASP A 298 -9.89 -33.76 2.09
C ASP A 298 -9.70 -32.60 3.09
N LEU A 299 -9.60 -31.38 2.56
CA LEU A 299 -9.47 -30.17 3.38
C LEU A 299 -10.65 -29.95 4.33
N GLY A 300 -11.87 -30.31 3.91
CA GLY A 300 -13.07 -30.14 4.73
C GLY A 300 -13.10 -31.08 5.95
N ASP A 301 -12.64 -32.32 5.77
CA ASP A 301 -12.46 -33.29 6.85
C ASP A 301 -11.45 -32.78 7.90
N LEU A 302 -10.31 -32.23 7.46
CA LEU A 302 -9.35 -31.59 8.36
C LEU A 302 -9.96 -30.42 9.13
N ILE A 303 -10.60 -29.48 8.43
CA ILE A 303 -11.20 -28.29 9.05
C ILE A 303 -12.24 -28.69 10.09
N LYS A 304 -13.13 -29.63 9.75
CA LYS A 304 -14.12 -30.15 10.69
C LYS A 304 -13.45 -30.74 11.93
N LYS A 305 -12.45 -31.60 11.73
CA LYS A 305 -11.72 -32.27 12.81
C LYS A 305 -11.05 -31.28 13.75
N ILE A 306 -10.36 -30.26 13.24
CA ILE A 306 -9.68 -29.28 14.09
C ILE A 306 -10.66 -28.37 14.85
N LYS A 307 -11.80 -28.03 14.24
CA LYS A 307 -12.87 -27.28 14.90
C LYS A 307 -13.49 -28.09 16.05
N GLU A 308 -13.80 -29.36 15.81
CA GLU A 308 -14.42 -30.25 16.81
C GLU A 308 -13.45 -30.65 17.93
N LYS A 309 -12.21 -31.03 17.59
CA LYS A 309 -11.23 -31.58 18.54
C LYS A 309 -10.47 -30.51 19.32
N HIS A 310 -10.04 -29.44 18.64
CA HIS A 310 -9.19 -28.41 19.23
C HIS A 310 -9.95 -27.13 19.56
N GLY A 311 -11.23 -27.03 19.17
CA GLY A 311 -12.06 -25.85 19.42
C GLY A 311 -11.60 -24.63 18.61
N VAL A 312 -11.01 -24.83 17.43
CA VAL A 312 -10.71 -23.74 16.50
C VAL A 312 -12.04 -23.13 16.05
N ILE A 313 -12.14 -21.79 16.02
CA ILE A 313 -13.36 -21.07 15.64
C ILE A 313 -13.24 -20.57 14.20
N TYR A 314 -12.11 -19.95 13.88
CA TYR A 314 -11.83 -19.37 12.57
C TYR A 314 -10.66 -20.10 11.90
N VAL A 315 -10.84 -20.50 10.65
CA VAL A 315 -9.78 -21.02 9.78
C VAL A 315 -9.68 -20.13 8.55
N TYR A 316 -8.54 -19.51 8.32
CA TYR A 316 -8.25 -18.75 7.12
C TYR A 316 -7.24 -19.50 6.25
N MET A 317 -7.38 -19.37 4.93
CA MET A 317 -6.46 -19.96 3.97
C MET A 317 -5.65 -18.88 3.27
N TRP A 318 -4.35 -19.13 3.10
CA TRP A 318 -3.49 -18.23 2.33
C TRP A 318 -3.65 -18.44 0.82
N HIS A 319 -3.60 -17.37 0.05
CA HIS A 319 -3.28 -17.43 -1.38
C HIS A 319 -2.65 -16.11 -1.85
N ALA A 320 -1.96 -16.11 -3.00
CA ALA A 320 -1.52 -14.86 -3.62
C ALA A 320 -2.67 -14.17 -4.37
N VAL A 321 -2.57 -12.85 -4.56
CA VAL A 321 -3.59 -12.04 -5.25
C VAL A 321 -3.91 -12.55 -6.65
N HIS A 322 -2.94 -13.14 -7.35
CA HIS A 322 -3.08 -13.68 -8.71
C HIS A 322 -3.01 -15.22 -8.71
N GLY A 323 -3.36 -15.86 -7.59
CA GLY A 323 -3.48 -17.32 -7.42
C GLY A 323 -2.33 -17.93 -6.62
N TYR A 324 -1.10 -17.81 -7.12
CA TYR A 324 0.14 -18.18 -6.42
C TYR A 324 1.26 -17.21 -6.81
N TRP A 325 2.47 -17.37 -6.27
CA TRP A 325 3.60 -16.44 -6.50
C TRP A 325 3.84 -16.12 -8.00
N GLY A 326 3.92 -17.13 -8.86
CA GLY A 326 4.08 -17.00 -10.31
C GLY A 326 2.76 -16.88 -11.08
N GLY A 327 1.64 -16.69 -10.38
CA GLY A 327 0.29 -16.66 -10.94
C GLY A 327 -0.33 -18.02 -11.14
N VAL A 328 -1.14 -18.15 -12.20
CA VAL A 328 -1.82 -19.40 -12.56
C VAL A 328 -1.18 -20.05 -13.78
N GLN A 329 -1.23 -21.38 -13.85
CA GLN A 329 -0.71 -22.14 -14.97
C GLN A 329 -1.65 -22.03 -16.18
N ALA A 330 -1.21 -21.38 -17.25
CA ALA A 330 -2.07 -21.12 -18.40
C ALA A 330 -2.53 -22.38 -19.16
N THR A 331 -1.76 -23.46 -19.08
CA THR A 331 -2.06 -24.74 -19.73
C THR A 331 -2.99 -25.63 -18.91
N SER A 332 -3.25 -25.31 -17.63
CA SER A 332 -4.14 -26.09 -16.78
C SER A 332 -5.60 -25.99 -17.24
N ASP A 333 -6.29 -27.12 -17.36
CA ASP A 333 -7.72 -27.17 -17.69
C ASP A 333 -8.59 -26.43 -16.66
N ALA A 334 -8.21 -26.46 -15.38
CA ALA A 334 -8.93 -25.74 -14.33
C ALA A 334 -8.78 -24.21 -14.46
N MET A 335 -7.66 -23.75 -15.02
CA MET A 335 -7.32 -22.32 -15.11
C MET A 335 -7.72 -21.68 -16.43
N LYS A 336 -7.82 -22.45 -17.53
CA LYS A 336 -8.11 -21.95 -18.89
C LYS A 336 -9.33 -21.03 -18.98
N LYS A 337 -10.38 -21.30 -18.19
CA LYS A 337 -11.61 -20.49 -18.20
C LYS A 337 -11.41 -19.05 -17.73
N TYR A 338 -10.34 -18.77 -16.97
CA TYR A 338 -9.99 -17.42 -16.52
C TYR A 338 -9.10 -16.65 -17.49
N ASN A 339 -8.87 -17.22 -18.69
CA ASN A 339 -8.07 -16.63 -19.76
C ASN A 339 -6.69 -16.11 -19.31
N PRO A 340 -5.88 -16.94 -18.62
CA PRO A 340 -4.60 -16.49 -18.10
C PRO A 340 -3.59 -16.19 -19.23
N LYS A 341 -2.74 -15.20 -19.00
CA LYS A 341 -1.67 -14.79 -19.92
C LYS A 341 -0.35 -14.72 -19.17
N LEU A 342 0.72 -15.19 -19.81
CA LEU A 342 2.06 -14.99 -19.27
C LEU A 342 2.51 -13.56 -19.56
N VAL A 343 2.79 -12.80 -18.52
CA VAL A 343 3.26 -11.41 -18.59
C VAL A 343 4.53 -11.26 -17.77
N TYR A 344 5.39 -10.32 -18.15
CA TYR A 344 6.65 -10.09 -17.47
C TYR A 344 6.55 -8.78 -16.69
N PRO A 345 6.67 -8.82 -15.34
CA PRO A 345 6.70 -7.63 -14.50
C PRO A 345 7.65 -6.56 -15.01
N VAL A 346 7.24 -5.30 -14.92
CA VAL A 346 8.10 -4.14 -15.15
C VAL A 346 8.15 -3.32 -13.87
N GLN A 347 9.28 -3.36 -13.17
CA GLN A 347 9.48 -2.55 -11.97
C GLN A 347 9.81 -1.10 -12.33
N SER A 348 9.18 -0.14 -11.63
CA SER A 348 9.49 1.28 -11.85
C SER A 348 10.87 1.64 -11.29
N PRO A 349 11.52 2.71 -11.81
CA PRO A 349 12.77 3.19 -11.25
C PRO A 349 12.70 3.48 -9.75
N GLY A 350 11.55 3.96 -9.25
CA GLY A 350 11.33 4.19 -7.83
C GLY A 350 11.35 2.88 -7.03
N SER A 351 10.65 1.84 -7.51
CA SER A 351 10.56 0.55 -6.80
C SER A 351 11.93 -0.12 -6.60
N VAL A 352 12.87 0.06 -7.53
CA VAL A 352 14.22 -0.52 -7.48
C VAL A 352 15.29 0.44 -6.93
N ALA A 353 14.92 1.68 -6.59
CA ALA A 353 15.87 2.69 -6.11
C ALA A 353 16.45 2.39 -4.73
N ASN A 354 15.73 1.60 -3.93
CA ASN A 354 16.15 1.21 -2.58
C ASN A 354 16.73 -0.21 -2.58
N LEU A 355 15.92 -1.22 -2.25
CA LEU A 355 16.33 -2.63 -2.23
C LEU A 355 15.48 -3.46 -3.21
N ARG A 356 16.15 -4.11 -4.18
CA ARG A 356 15.53 -5.14 -5.03
C ARG A 356 15.19 -6.39 -4.20
N ASP A 357 14.09 -7.04 -4.58
CA ASP A 357 13.62 -8.26 -3.92
C ASP A 357 13.77 -9.47 -4.86
N ILE A 358 14.36 -10.55 -4.34
CA ILE A 358 14.62 -11.77 -5.12
C ILE A 358 13.35 -12.40 -5.70
N ALA A 359 12.19 -12.22 -5.05
CA ALA A 359 10.92 -12.68 -5.60
C ALA A 359 10.59 -11.92 -6.88
N MET A 360 10.82 -10.60 -6.92
CA MET A 360 10.59 -9.84 -8.15
C MET A 360 11.61 -10.19 -9.25
N ASP A 361 12.87 -10.44 -8.91
CA ASP A 361 13.89 -10.88 -9.86
C ASP A 361 13.49 -12.21 -10.52
N SER A 362 12.93 -13.12 -9.72
CA SER A 362 12.34 -14.37 -10.20
C SER A 362 11.17 -14.12 -11.15
N LEU A 363 10.18 -13.31 -10.73
CA LEU A 363 8.98 -13.06 -11.52
C LEU A 363 9.27 -12.31 -12.83
N GLU A 364 10.20 -11.35 -12.83
CA GLU A 364 10.68 -10.68 -14.04
C GLU A 364 11.34 -11.66 -15.03
N LYS A 365 12.07 -12.64 -14.52
CA LYS A 365 12.79 -13.60 -15.36
C LYS A 365 11.87 -14.68 -15.92
N PHE A 366 10.96 -15.19 -15.10
CA PHE A 366 10.16 -16.37 -15.42
C PHE A 366 8.70 -16.05 -15.79
N GLY A 367 8.26 -14.82 -15.59
CA GLY A 367 6.93 -14.33 -15.92
C GLY A 367 5.85 -14.75 -14.91
N VAL A 368 4.79 -13.97 -14.88
CA VAL A 368 3.59 -14.17 -14.06
C VAL A 368 2.44 -14.60 -14.96
N GLY A 369 1.78 -15.70 -14.64
CA GLY A 369 0.52 -16.12 -15.26
C GLY A 369 -0.63 -15.28 -14.71
N ILE A 370 -0.80 -14.07 -15.24
CA ILE A 370 -1.86 -13.16 -14.81
C ILE A 370 -3.21 -13.67 -15.31
N ILE A 371 -4.21 -13.70 -14.43
CA ILE A 371 -5.61 -13.93 -14.81
C ILE A 371 -6.11 -12.72 -15.60
N ASP A 372 -6.97 -12.90 -16.61
CA ASP A 372 -7.57 -11.75 -17.30
C ASP A 372 -8.31 -10.87 -16.28
N PRO A 373 -8.02 -9.56 -16.18
CA PRO A 373 -8.70 -8.70 -15.22
C PRO A 373 -10.23 -8.70 -15.39
N ASN A 374 -10.79 -9.04 -16.56
CA ASN A 374 -12.24 -9.20 -16.76
C ASN A 374 -12.82 -10.50 -16.17
N LYS A 375 -11.95 -11.46 -15.81
CA LYS A 375 -12.29 -12.78 -15.28
C LYS A 375 -11.87 -12.98 -13.83
N ILE A 376 -11.22 -11.98 -13.23
CA ILE A 376 -10.66 -12.10 -11.88
C ILE A 376 -11.73 -12.31 -10.79
N TYR A 377 -12.92 -11.72 -10.94
CA TYR A 377 -14.03 -12.00 -10.03
C TYR A 377 -14.48 -13.47 -10.10
N GLU A 378 -14.62 -14.02 -11.31
CA GLU A 378 -14.95 -15.44 -11.49
C GLU A 378 -13.92 -16.34 -10.80
N PHE A 379 -12.63 -16.02 -10.92
CA PHE A 379 -11.56 -16.74 -10.24
C PHE A 379 -11.69 -16.71 -8.72
N TYR A 380 -11.79 -15.51 -8.13
CA TYR A 380 -11.92 -15.40 -6.68
C TYR A 380 -13.21 -16.01 -6.17
N ASN A 381 -14.33 -15.83 -6.88
CA ASN A 381 -15.61 -16.36 -6.46
C ASN A 381 -15.58 -17.89 -6.44
N ASP A 382 -15.01 -18.52 -7.46
CA ASP A 382 -14.91 -19.97 -7.51
C ASP A 382 -13.96 -20.52 -6.43
N GLN A 383 -12.82 -19.85 -6.21
CA GLN A 383 -11.88 -20.24 -5.16
C GLN A 383 -12.51 -20.09 -3.77
N HIS A 384 -13.08 -18.92 -3.46
CA HIS A 384 -13.66 -18.66 -2.14
C HIS A 384 -14.94 -19.44 -1.89
N SER A 385 -15.76 -19.68 -2.92
CA SER A 385 -16.93 -20.56 -2.83
C SER A 385 -16.51 -21.98 -2.46
N TYR A 386 -15.45 -22.51 -3.11
CA TYR A 386 -14.90 -23.80 -2.73
C TYR A 386 -14.44 -23.81 -1.27
N LEU A 387 -13.60 -22.86 -0.87
CA LEU A 387 -13.07 -22.78 0.50
C LEU A 387 -14.20 -22.67 1.54
N SER A 388 -15.18 -21.79 1.31
CA SER A 388 -16.34 -21.64 2.18
C SER A 388 -17.15 -22.94 2.27
N SER A 389 -17.33 -23.65 1.15
CA SER A 389 -18.07 -24.94 1.12
C SER A 389 -17.42 -26.04 1.97
N VAL A 390 -16.10 -25.98 2.18
CA VAL A 390 -15.35 -26.92 3.04
C VAL A 390 -15.12 -26.38 4.45
N GLY A 391 -15.79 -25.29 4.83
CA GLY A 391 -15.82 -24.78 6.20
C GLY A 391 -14.72 -23.78 6.56
N VAL A 392 -13.99 -23.26 5.57
CA VAL A 392 -13.06 -22.12 5.75
C VAL A 392 -13.87 -20.86 6.05
N ASP A 393 -13.37 -20.01 6.95
CA ASP A 393 -14.06 -18.81 7.40
C ASP A 393 -13.56 -17.53 6.73
N GLY A 394 -12.37 -17.54 6.12
CA GLY A 394 -11.79 -16.37 5.46
C GLY A 394 -10.47 -16.67 4.76
N VAL A 395 -9.78 -15.62 4.31
CA VAL A 395 -8.53 -15.75 3.58
C VAL A 395 -7.49 -14.71 4.00
N LYS A 396 -6.22 -15.10 3.88
CA LYS A 396 -5.07 -14.20 3.89
C LYS A 396 -4.57 -14.08 2.44
N VAL A 397 -4.67 -12.88 1.85
CA VAL A 397 -4.29 -12.64 0.46
C VAL A 397 -2.99 -11.87 0.40
N ASP A 398 -2.00 -12.48 -0.23
CA ASP A 398 -0.62 -12.01 -0.20
C ASP A 398 -0.12 -11.57 -1.59
N VAL A 399 1.13 -11.10 -1.65
CA VAL A 399 1.82 -10.69 -2.89
C VAL A 399 1.07 -9.57 -3.63
N GLN A 400 0.30 -8.74 -2.93
CA GLN A 400 -0.63 -7.81 -3.56
C GLN A 400 0.04 -6.71 -4.38
N ASN A 401 1.16 -6.18 -3.90
CA ASN A 401 1.88 -5.09 -4.58
C ASN A 401 2.43 -5.51 -5.95
N VAL A 402 2.50 -6.80 -6.29
CA VAL A 402 2.97 -7.24 -7.62
C VAL A 402 2.15 -6.63 -8.76
N LEU A 403 0.86 -6.34 -8.51
CA LEU A 403 -0.06 -5.77 -9.50
C LEU A 403 0.46 -4.45 -10.06
N GLU A 404 1.24 -3.67 -9.31
CA GLU A 404 1.78 -2.40 -9.80
C GLU A 404 2.79 -2.56 -10.95
N THR A 405 3.39 -3.74 -11.05
CA THR A 405 4.37 -4.10 -12.08
C THR A 405 3.73 -4.81 -13.29
N LEU A 406 2.44 -5.12 -13.17
CA LEU A 406 1.66 -5.87 -14.15
C LEU A 406 0.65 -4.98 -14.90
N GLY A 407 0.75 -3.65 -14.77
CA GLY A 407 -0.21 -2.70 -15.34
C GLY A 407 -0.15 -2.54 -16.86
N HIS A 408 0.96 -2.92 -17.50
CA HIS A 408 1.16 -2.75 -18.94
C HIS A 408 0.12 -3.51 -19.76
N GLY A 409 -0.63 -2.80 -20.60
CA GLY A 409 -1.69 -3.37 -21.43
C GLY A 409 -3.02 -3.57 -20.68
N PHE A 410 -3.09 -3.15 -19.42
CA PHE A 410 -4.28 -3.23 -18.57
C PHE A 410 -4.71 -1.87 -18.00
N GLY A 411 -4.20 -0.76 -18.57
CA GLY A 411 -4.56 0.59 -18.15
C GLY A 411 -3.73 1.12 -16.98
N GLY A 412 -2.59 0.48 -16.69
CA GLY A 412 -1.70 0.92 -15.63
C GLY A 412 -1.99 0.31 -14.25
N ARG A 413 -1.08 0.59 -13.33
CA ARG A 413 -1.04 0.03 -11.97
C ARG A 413 -2.29 0.30 -11.16
N VAL A 414 -2.85 1.51 -11.30
CA VAL A 414 -4.01 1.92 -10.52
C VAL A 414 -5.24 1.18 -11.01
N ALA A 415 -5.45 1.13 -12.33
CA ALA A 415 -6.59 0.45 -12.94
C ALA A 415 -6.59 -1.05 -12.63
N VAL A 416 -5.46 -1.74 -12.80
CA VAL A 416 -5.37 -3.19 -12.52
C VAL A 416 -5.52 -3.49 -11.03
N THR A 417 -4.89 -2.70 -10.15
CA THR A 417 -5.00 -2.88 -8.70
C THR A 417 -6.43 -2.68 -8.23
N ARG A 418 -7.10 -1.61 -8.67
CA ARG A 418 -8.51 -1.34 -8.34
C ARG A 418 -9.40 -2.50 -8.77
N LYS A 419 -9.22 -3.03 -9.99
CA LYS A 419 -10.05 -4.11 -10.53
C LYS A 419 -9.90 -5.42 -9.75
N TYR A 420 -8.66 -5.81 -9.45
CA TYR A 420 -8.39 -7.01 -8.65
C TYR A 420 -8.95 -6.86 -7.24
N GLN A 421 -8.76 -5.71 -6.61
CA GLN A 421 -9.19 -5.49 -5.24
C GLN A 421 -10.70 -5.41 -5.10
N HIS A 422 -11.40 -4.77 -6.03
CA HIS A 422 -12.87 -4.78 -6.05
C HIS A 422 -13.42 -6.21 -6.20
N ALA A 423 -12.87 -6.98 -7.14
CA ALA A 423 -13.26 -8.37 -7.33
C ALA A 423 -12.97 -9.24 -6.10
N LEU A 424 -11.84 -8.99 -5.42
CA LEU A 424 -11.49 -9.65 -4.18
C LEU A 424 -12.54 -9.34 -3.10
N GLU A 425 -12.78 -8.05 -2.82
CA GLU A 425 -13.76 -7.62 -1.82
C GLU A 425 -15.19 -8.12 -2.11
N GLU A 426 -15.60 -8.11 -3.38
CA GLU A 426 -16.89 -8.64 -3.81
C GLU A 426 -16.99 -10.15 -3.54
N SER A 427 -15.95 -10.91 -3.86
CA SER A 427 -15.92 -12.34 -3.57
C SER A 427 -15.91 -12.64 -2.07
N ILE A 428 -15.23 -11.82 -1.26
CA ILE A 428 -15.25 -11.96 0.21
C ILE A 428 -16.67 -11.75 0.74
N ALA A 429 -17.34 -10.69 0.32
CA ALA A 429 -18.71 -10.39 0.72
C ALA A 429 -19.71 -11.47 0.30
N GLN A 430 -19.47 -12.11 -0.86
CA GLN A 430 -20.32 -13.16 -1.39
C GLN A 430 -20.15 -14.50 -0.65
N ASN A 431 -18.92 -14.86 -0.25
CA ASN A 431 -18.60 -16.22 0.18
C ASN A 431 -18.35 -16.36 1.68
N PHE A 432 -18.00 -15.28 2.39
CA PHE A 432 -17.72 -15.29 3.82
C PHE A 432 -18.68 -14.39 4.59
N LYS A 433 -18.95 -14.73 5.86
CA LYS A 433 -20.03 -14.08 6.65
C LYS A 433 -19.78 -12.60 6.96
N ARG A 434 -18.52 -12.16 6.99
CA ARG A 434 -18.06 -10.82 7.38
C ARG A 434 -16.83 -10.46 6.55
N ASN A 435 -16.21 -9.31 6.83
CA ASN A 435 -14.92 -8.91 6.27
C ASN A 435 -13.76 -9.80 6.78
N ASN A 436 -13.77 -11.06 6.36
CA ASN A 436 -12.83 -12.09 6.78
C ASN A 436 -11.64 -12.18 5.81
N LEU A 437 -10.96 -11.04 5.64
CA LEU A 437 -9.84 -10.86 4.73
C LEU A 437 -8.67 -10.23 5.48
N ILE A 438 -7.49 -10.85 5.35
CA ILE A 438 -6.21 -10.24 5.73
C ILE A 438 -5.45 -9.92 4.46
N CYS A 439 -5.15 -8.63 4.22
CA CYS A 439 -4.28 -8.21 3.13
C CYS A 439 -2.81 -8.21 3.57
N CYS A 440 -1.93 -8.78 2.76
CA CYS A 440 -0.50 -8.90 3.03
C CYS A 440 0.32 -8.46 1.80
N MET A 441 1.55 -7.96 2.04
CA MET A 441 2.43 -7.39 1.01
C MET A 441 1.73 -6.31 0.15
N CYS A 442 0.89 -5.48 0.79
CA CYS A 442 -0.01 -4.52 0.15
C CYS A 442 0.30 -3.06 0.53
N HIS A 443 1.58 -2.74 0.82
CA HIS A 443 1.96 -1.43 1.36
C HIS A 443 2.02 -0.30 0.31
N ASN A 444 1.64 -0.55 -0.96
CA ASN A 444 1.64 0.50 -1.97
C ASN A 444 0.41 1.43 -1.86
N SER A 445 0.58 2.68 -2.27
CA SER A 445 -0.53 3.65 -2.27
C SER A 445 -1.68 3.22 -3.21
N ASP A 446 -1.39 2.42 -4.24
CA ASP A 446 -2.38 1.85 -5.15
C ASP A 446 -3.43 1.01 -4.40
N SER A 447 -3.01 0.23 -3.40
CA SER A 447 -3.89 -0.61 -2.58
C SER A 447 -4.56 0.16 -1.43
N ILE A 448 -3.94 1.26 -0.98
CA ILE A 448 -4.41 2.03 0.19
C ILE A 448 -5.52 3.02 -0.21
N PHE A 449 -5.38 3.71 -1.35
CA PHE A 449 -6.26 4.81 -1.76
C PHE A 449 -7.25 4.46 -2.88
N ARG A 450 -7.27 3.20 -3.31
CA ARG A 450 -8.16 2.68 -4.37
C ARG A 450 -9.63 2.75 -4.04
#